data_AF-A0A2V9HPK2-F1
#
_entry.id   AF-A0A2V9HPK2-F1
#
_cell.length_a   1.000
_cell.length_b   1.000
_cell.length_c   1.000
_cell.angle_alpha   90.00
_cell.angle_beta   90.00
_cell.angle_gamma   90.00
#
_symmetry.space_group_name_H-M   'P 1'
#
loop_
_entity.id
_entity.type
_entity.pdbx_description
1 polymer ?
#
loop_
_entity_poly.entity_id
_entity_poly.type
_entity_poly.pdbx_seq_one_letter_code
_entity_poly.pdbx_strand_id
1 'polypeptide(L)'
;MQAVAGPAQTTSEAESLLSAGWYKLNCKGVIREISDYIDGELVLSVKQELERHLEHCEECKMVVDQTRLTVDVFCDSKPIDLPGDVKSRLHDALRRKLREESS
;
A
#
# COMPACT_ATOMS: atom_id res chain seq x y z
N MET A 1 -9.42 23.18 66.62
CA MET A 1 -8.39 22.18 66.24
C MET A 1 -8.97 21.44 65.04
N GLN A 2 -8.45 21.45 63.82
CA GLN A 2 -7.21 21.97 63.24
C GLN A 2 -7.52 22.28 61.77
N ALA A 3 -6.84 23.28 61.22
CA ALA A 3 -6.95 23.71 59.83
C ALA A 3 -6.07 22.84 58.91
N VAL A 4 -6.50 22.69 57.65
CA VAL A 4 -5.61 22.54 56.48
C VAL A 4 -6.37 23.15 55.29
N ALA A 5 -6.00 24.35 54.83
CA ALA A 5 -5.25 24.61 53.59
C ALA A 5 -5.75 23.74 52.41
N GLY A 6 -6.23 24.22 51.27
CA GLY A 6 -6.09 25.47 50.51
C GLY A 6 -6.27 25.07 49.02
N PRO A 7 -6.73 25.96 48.11
CA PRO A 7 -7.29 25.57 46.81
C PRO A 7 -6.28 25.63 45.63
N ALA A 8 -6.79 25.34 44.43
CA ALA A 8 -6.29 25.69 43.06
C ALA A 8 -5.54 24.57 42.29
N GLN A 9 -6.13 24.05 41.20
CA GLN A 9 -5.92 24.40 39.77
C GLN A 9 -4.98 23.38 39.08
N THR A 10 -5.53 22.48 38.27
CA THR A 10 -5.63 22.48 36.79
C THR A 10 -4.51 21.68 36.10
N THR A 11 -4.96 20.69 35.31
CA THR A 11 -4.36 20.07 34.11
C THR A 11 -3.04 19.28 34.23
N SER A 12 -3.15 17.95 34.08
CA SER A 12 -2.22 17.18 33.23
C SER A 12 -3.02 16.12 32.43
N GLU A 13 -4.08 16.57 31.77
CA GLU A 13 -4.66 15.88 30.61
C GLU A 13 -3.80 16.10 29.34
N ALA A 14 -2.47 16.23 29.50
CA ALA A 14 -1.51 16.52 28.44
C ALA A 14 -0.44 15.43 28.26
N GLU A 15 -0.52 14.31 28.98
CA GLU A 15 0.40 13.16 28.78
C GLU A 15 -0.20 12.04 27.91
N SER A 16 -1.45 12.19 27.45
CA SER A 16 -2.14 11.27 26.54
C SER A 16 -2.31 11.79 25.10
N LEU A 17 -1.75 12.95 24.73
CA LEU A 17 -2.17 13.67 23.51
C LEU A 17 -1.07 14.06 22.50
N LEU A 18 0.13 13.47 22.54
CA LEU A 18 1.15 13.71 21.50
C LEU A 18 1.76 12.43 20.91
N SER A 19 0.97 11.34 20.83
CA SER A 19 1.23 10.22 19.91
C SER A 19 0.49 10.37 18.58
N ALA A 20 -0.10 11.55 18.33
CA ALA A 20 -0.87 11.86 17.14
C ALA A 20 -0.05 12.69 16.16
N GLY A 21 0.65 12.00 15.26
CA GLY A 21 1.00 12.50 13.94
C GLY A 21 2.37 13.15 13.79
N TRP A 22 3.23 12.56 12.97
CA TRP A 22 3.96 13.35 11.98
C TRP A 22 4.42 12.58 10.73
N TYR A 23 3.63 11.61 10.29
CA TYR A 23 3.75 11.13 8.92
C TYR A 23 2.36 11.30 8.29
N LYS A 24 2.33 12.02 7.16
CA LYS A 24 1.12 12.42 6.42
C LYS A 24 0.28 11.20 5.99
N LEU A 25 0.85 9.99 6.01
CA LEU A 25 0.24 8.73 5.56
C LEU A 25 0.09 7.70 6.68
N ASN A 26 -1.02 7.71 7.42
CA ASN A 26 -1.34 6.73 8.47
C ASN A 26 -1.41 5.27 7.96
N CYS A 27 -1.50 4.28 8.86
CA CYS A 27 -1.65 2.85 8.49
C CYS A 27 -2.78 2.61 7.49
N LYS A 28 -3.93 3.29 7.64
CA LYS A 28 -5.05 3.20 6.67
C LYS A 28 -4.66 3.71 5.29
N GLY A 29 -3.82 4.74 5.23
CA GLY A 29 -3.19 5.23 4.01
C GLY A 29 -2.34 4.14 3.37
N VAL A 30 -1.51 3.43 4.12
CA VAL A 30 -0.71 2.31 3.58
C VAL A 30 -1.62 1.28 2.94
N ILE A 31 -2.66 0.82 3.64
CA ILE A 31 -3.59 -0.18 3.13
C ILE A 31 -4.29 0.28 1.84
N ARG A 32 -4.58 1.58 1.70
CA ARG A 32 -5.18 2.12 0.48
C ARG A 32 -4.22 2.12 -0.70
N GLU A 33 -2.94 2.40 -0.44
CA GLU A 33 -1.90 2.56 -1.47
C GLU A 33 -1.07 1.28 -1.68
N ILE A 34 -1.38 0.18 -0.98
CA ILE A 34 -0.51 -1.01 -0.91
C ILE A 34 -0.33 -1.72 -2.26
N SER A 35 -1.39 -1.77 -3.08
CA SER A 35 -1.34 -2.39 -4.41
C SER A 35 -0.39 -1.60 -5.31
N ASP A 36 -0.66 -0.30 -5.50
CA ASP A 36 0.17 0.60 -6.29
C ASP A 36 1.62 0.66 -5.79
N TYR A 37 1.85 0.49 -4.48
CA TYR A 37 3.19 0.39 -3.90
C TYR A 37 3.92 -0.88 -4.30
N ILE A 38 3.23 -2.03 -4.29
CA ILE A 38 3.80 -3.33 -4.68
C ILE A 38 4.06 -3.37 -6.19
N ASP A 39 3.14 -2.83 -6.98
CA ASP A 39 3.22 -2.78 -8.44
C ASP A 39 4.21 -1.71 -8.94
N GLY A 40 4.66 -0.81 -8.05
CA GLY A 40 5.63 0.24 -8.37
C GLY A 40 5.04 1.42 -9.13
N GLU A 41 3.72 1.58 -9.09
CA GLU A 41 2.96 2.62 -9.81
C GLU A 41 2.71 3.88 -8.97
N LEU A 42 3.08 3.86 -7.69
CA LEU A 42 2.95 5.04 -6.83
C LEU A 42 3.79 6.23 -7.29
N VAL A 43 3.17 7.42 -7.22
CA VAL A 43 3.88 8.69 -7.38
C VAL A 43 4.96 8.83 -6.31
N LEU A 44 6.14 9.32 -6.71
CA LEU A 44 7.34 9.41 -5.86
C LEU A 44 7.09 10.07 -4.49
N SER A 45 6.28 11.13 -4.43
CA SER A 45 5.97 11.83 -3.18
C SER A 45 5.15 10.98 -2.20
N VAL A 46 4.24 10.16 -2.71
CA VAL A 46 3.41 9.24 -1.89
C VAL A 46 4.24 8.04 -1.46
N LYS A 47 5.06 7.50 -2.37
CA LYS A 47 6.00 6.42 -2.08
C LYS A 47 6.94 6.78 -0.93
N GLN A 48 7.57 7.95 -0.96
CA GLN A 48 8.46 8.40 0.12
C GLN A 48 7.76 8.54 1.47
N GLU A 49 6.49 8.98 1.46
CA GLU A 49 5.71 9.09 2.69
C GLU A 49 5.35 7.71 3.26
N LEU A 50 5.00 6.78 2.37
CA LEU A 50 4.72 5.39 2.72
C LEU A 50 5.96 4.70 3.28
N GLU A 51 7.11 4.84 2.62
CA GLU A 51 8.40 4.28 3.09
C GLU A 51 8.76 4.81 4.48
N ARG A 52 8.59 6.11 4.73
CA ARG A 52 8.83 6.71 6.05
C ARG A 52 7.90 6.15 7.12
N HIS A 53 6.64 5.86 6.78
CA HIS A 53 5.75 5.18 7.70
C HIS A 53 6.22 3.75 7.98
N LEU A 54 6.58 3.01 6.93
CA LEU A 54 7.06 1.65 7.07
C LEU A 54 8.27 1.58 7.98
N GLU A 55 9.25 2.49 7.88
CA GLU A 55 10.41 2.55 8.79
C GLU A 55 10.05 2.44 10.28
N HIS A 56 8.90 2.99 10.69
CA HIS A 56 8.49 3.14 12.08
C HIS A 56 7.28 2.27 12.48
N CYS A 57 6.69 1.50 11.56
CA CYS A 57 5.49 0.69 11.82
C CYS A 57 5.67 -0.76 11.35
N GLU A 58 6.04 -1.62 12.30
CA GLU A 58 6.22 -3.06 12.05
C GLU A 58 4.94 -3.76 11.57
N GLU A 59 3.77 -3.34 12.04
CA GLU A 59 2.49 -3.89 11.59
C GLU A 59 2.28 -3.68 10.08
N CYS A 60 2.56 -2.48 9.58
CA CYS A 60 2.43 -2.19 8.16
C CYS A 60 3.52 -2.85 7.32
N LYS A 61 4.75 -3.01 7.84
CA LYS A 61 5.78 -3.83 7.17
C LYS A 61 5.29 -5.25 6.97
N MET A 62 4.80 -5.90 8.02
CA MET A 62 4.25 -7.26 7.95
C MET A 62 3.11 -7.37 6.93
N VAL A 63 2.21 -6.39 6.88
CA VAL A 63 1.12 -6.40 5.89
C VAL A 63 1.67 -6.30 4.47
N VAL A 64 2.58 -5.36 4.19
CA VAL A 64 3.23 -5.21 2.88
C VAL A 64 3.94 -6.50 2.46
N ASP A 65 4.71 -7.11 3.36
CA ASP A 65 5.45 -8.34 3.07
C ASP A 65 4.50 -9.50 2.79
N GLN A 66 3.43 -9.64 3.58
CA GLN A 66 2.42 -10.67 3.37
C GLN A 66 1.66 -10.47 2.05
N THR A 67 1.38 -9.24 1.67
CA THR A 67 0.75 -8.93 0.37
C THR A 67 1.69 -9.26 -0.78
N ARG A 68 2.99 -8.93 -0.68
CA ARG A 68 4.01 -9.35 -1.68
C ARG A 68 4.06 -10.86 -1.83
N LEU A 69 4.15 -11.59 -0.71
CA LEU A 69 4.14 -13.05 -0.72
C LEU A 69 2.87 -13.62 -1.37
N THR A 70 1.71 -12.98 -1.13
CA THR A 70 0.45 -13.38 -1.77
C THR A 70 0.53 -13.19 -3.28
N VAL A 71 1.05 -12.06 -3.76
CA VAL A 71 1.29 -11.82 -5.19
C VAL A 71 2.23 -12.88 -5.75
N ASP A 72 3.37 -13.12 -5.10
CA ASP A 72 4.35 -14.10 -5.54
C ASP A 72 3.73 -15.50 -5.68
N VAL A 73 3.00 -15.98 -4.65
CA VAL A 73 2.36 -17.32 -4.66
C VAL A 73 1.31 -17.45 -5.77
N PHE A 74 0.54 -16.39 -6.06
CA PHE A 74 -0.49 -16.44 -7.10
C PHE A 74 0.08 -16.22 -8.51
N CYS A 75 1.10 -15.38 -8.65
CA CYS A 75 1.71 -15.01 -9.91
C CYS A 75 2.88 -15.92 -10.33
N ASP A 76 3.41 -16.76 -9.43
CA ASP A 76 4.32 -17.88 -9.72
C ASP A 76 3.67 -18.98 -10.58
N SER A 77 2.43 -18.78 -11.05
CA SER A 77 1.86 -19.59 -12.11
C SER A 77 2.77 -19.52 -13.34
N LYS A 78 3.51 -20.61 -13.61
CA LYS A 78 4.26 -20.78 -14.85
C LYS A 78 3.34 -20.40 -16.02
N PRO A 79 3.83 -19.64 -17.02
CA PRO A 79 3.04 -19.32 -18.20
C PRO A 79 2.45 -20.62 -18.76
N ILE A 80 1.13 -20.71 -18.75
CA ILE A 80 0.45 -21.85 -19.37
C ILE A 80 0.57 -21.62 -20.87
N ASP A 81 1.18 -22.56 -21.58
CA ASP A 81 1.22 -22.50 -23.03
C ASP A 81 -0.21 -22.49 -23.58
N LEU A 82 -0.53 -21.46 -24.37
CA LEU A 82 -1.81 -21.41 -25.06
C LEU A 82 -1.93 -22.62 -26.00
N PRO A 83 -3.10 -23.28 -26.06
CA PRO A 83 -3.40 -24.28 -27.08
C PRO A 83 -3.10 -23.73 -28.47
N GLY A 84 -2.53 -24.57 -29.35
CA GLY A 84 -2.05 -24.14 -30.66
C GLY A 84 -3.12 -23.47 -31.52
N ASP A 85 -4.37 -23.92 -31.43
CA ASP A 85 -5.50 -23.33 -32.15
C ASP A 85 -5.81 -21.91 -31.66
N VAL A 86 -5.80 -21.69 -30.34
CA VAL A 86 -6.07 -20.38 -29.73
C VAL A 86 -4.96 -19.41 -30.09
N LYS A 87 -3.70 -19.86 -30.01
CA LYS A 87 -2.53 -19.07 -30.42
C LYS A 87 -2.61 -18.66 -31.89
N SER A 88 -2.96 -19.59 -32.79
CA SER A 88 -3.10 -19.29 -34.22
C SER A 88 -4.20 -18.26 -34.47
N ARG A 89 -5.39 -18.47 -33.90
CA ARG A 89 -6.54 -17.56 -34.05
C ARG A 89 -6.23 -16.16 -33.52
N LEU A 90 -5.51 -16.06 -32.40
CA LEU A 90 -5.05 -14.79 -31.84
C LEU A 90 -4.11 -14.08 -32.81
N HIS A 91 -3.07 -14.77 -33.32
CA HIS A 91 -2.15 -14.18 -34.29
C HIS A 91 -2.86 -13.71 -35.56
N ASP A 92 -3.83 -14.46 -36.08
CA ASP A 92 -4.59 -14.07 -37.27
C ASP A 92 -5.48 -12.85 -37.02
N ALA A 93 -6.11 -12.78 -35.85
CA ALA A 93 -6.90 -11.62 -35.44
C ALA A 93 -6.04 -10.35 -35.31
N LEU A 94 -4.88 -10.47 -34.66
CA LEU A 94 -3.92 -9.36 -34.51
C LEU A 94 -3.40 -8.88 -35.88
N ARG A 95 -3.00 -9.81 -36.76
CA ARG A 95 -2.56 -9.47 -38.13
C ARG A 95 -3.64 -8.76 -38.93
N ARG A 96 -4.91 -9.17 -38.80
CA ARG A 96 -6.04 -8.52 -39.47
C ARG A 96 -6.22 -7.08 -38.96
N LYS A 97 -6.22 -6.87 -37.65
CA LYS A 97 -6.35 -5.55 -37.04
C LYS A 97 -5.23 -4.60 -37.45
N LEU A 98 -3.98 -5.05 -37.42
CA LEU A 98 -2.84 -4.23 -37.84
C LEU A 98 -2.93 -3.78 -39.31
N ARG A 99 -3.50 -4.61 -40.19
CA ARG A 99 -3.72 -4.22 -41.60
C ARG A 99 -4.86 -3.21 -41.78
N GLU A 100 -5.92 -3.32 -40.99
CA GLU A 100 -7.06 -2.39 -40.99
C GLU A 100 -6.63 -0.98 -40.55
N GLU A 101 -5.74 -0.87 -39.56
CA GLU A 101 -5.25 0.41 -39.01
C GLU A 101 -4.15 1.05 -39.87
N SER A 102 -3.54 0.30 -40.79
CA SER A 102 -2.46 0.78 -41.67
C SER A 102 -2.95 1.24 -43.05
N SER A 103 -4.27 1.28 -43.27
CA SER A 103 -4.90 1.65 -44.54
C SER A 103 -5.85 2.83 -44.38
#